data_AF-A0A6B0XJE0-F1
#
_entry.id   AF-A0A6B0XJE0-F1
#
_cell.length_a   1.000
_cell.length_b   1.000
_cell.length_c   1.000
_cell.angle_alpha   90.00
_cell.angle_beta   90.00
_cell.angle_gamma   90.00
#
_symmetry.space_group_name_H-M   'P 1'
#
loop_
_entity.id
_entity.type
_entity.pdbx_description
1 polymer ?
#
loop_
_entity_poly.entity_id
_entity_poly.type
_entity_poly.pdbx_seq_one_letter_code
_entity_poly.pdbx_strand_id
1 'polypeptide(L)'
;MKKLQVPEFKNREEEADFWDNLDTADFMEDDGEWFRFDTPHKRAIRVAILPEIAEKLMQNAQAQGVSVETLVNVLLVERIRDSVTTN
;
A
#
# COMPACT_ATOMS: atom_id res chain seq x y z
N MET A 1 14.62 3.30 27.52
CA MET A 1 13.99 4.49 26.92
C MET A 1 14.44 5.71 27.70
N LYS A 2 15.19 6.61 27.05
CA LYS A 2 15.52 7.91 27.64
C LYS A 2 14.27 8.79 27.56
N LYS A 3 14.03 9.65 28.56
CA LYS A 3 13.00 10.68 28.45
C LYS A 3 13.61 11.89 27.76
N LEU A 4 13.01 12.35 26.68
CA LEU A 4 13.43 13.57 25.99
C LEU A 4 13.22 14.75 26.94
N GLN A 5 14.32 15.42 27.33
CA GLN A 5 14.26 16.64 28.13
C GLN A 5 14.39 17.82 27.18
N VAL A 6 13.27 18.48 26.90
CA VAL A 6 13.24 19.68 26.05
C VAL A 6 13.57 20.90 26.92
N PRO A 7 14.61 21.68 26.59
CA PRO A 7 14.95 22.89 27.35
C PRO A 7 13.98 24.05 27.06
N GLU A 8 13.95 25.06 27.93
CA GLU A 8 13.26 26.32 27.62
C GLU A 8 14.10 27.14 26.63
N PHE A 9 13.59 27.28 25.39
CA PHE A 9 14.26 28.03 24.33
C PHE A 9 14.05 29.53 24.50
N LYS A 10 15.11 30.33 24.27
CA LYS A 10 15.02 31.79 24.35
C LYS A 10 14.56 32.42 23.05
N ASN A 11 14.76 31.73 21.92
CA ASN A 11 14.39 32.17 20.59
C ASN A 11 14.05 30.96 19.69
N ARG A 12 13.44 31.24 18.53
CA ARG A 12 13.01 30.20 17.57
C ARG A 12 14.18 29.53 16.83
N GLU A 13 15.33 30.19 16.76
CA GLU A 13 16.52 29.70 16.06
C GLU A 13 17.19 28.59 16.88
N GLU A 14 17.30 28.78 18.21
CA GLU A 14 17.73 27.75 19.17
C GLU A 14 16.80 26.53 19.19
N GLU A 15 15.50 26.73 19.00
CA GLU A 15 14.54 25.63 18.90
C GLU A 15 14.78 24.81 17.61
N ALA A 16 14.97 25.48 16.47
CA ALA A 16 15.25 24.82 15.20
C ALA A 16 16.58 24.03 15.26
N ASP A 17 17.64 24.65 15.78
CA ASP A 17 18.94 23.99 15.95
C ASP A 17 18.86 22.76 16.86
N PHE A 18 18.01 22.79 17.89
CA PHE A 18 17.80 21.63 18.77
C PHE A 18 17.13 20.48 18.04
N TRP A 19 16.05 20.74 17.29
CA TRP A 19 15.34 19.70 16.54
C TRP A 19 16.16 19.15 15.38
N ASP A 20 16.96 19.97 14.71
CA ASP A 20 17.82 19.55 13.60
C ASP A 20 18.97 18.62 14.04
N ASN A 21 19.44 18.77 15.27
CA ASN A 21 20.53 17.96 15.83
C ASN A 21 20.04 16.84 16.76
N LEU A 22 18.74 16.71 16.99
CA LEU A 22 18.19 15.69 17.88
C LEU A 22 18.12 14.34 17.16
N ASP A 23 18.93 13.38 17.61
CA ASP A 23 18.75 11.99 17.22
C ASP A 23 17.55 11.38 17.96
N THR A 24 16.46 11.14 17.23
CA THR A 24 15.23 10.56 17.79
C THR A 24 15.33 9.05 18.02
N ALA A 25 16.33 8.37 17.46
CA ALA A 25 16.48 6.92 17.58
C ALA A 25 16.65 6.46 19.04
N ASP A 26 17.32 7.26 19.86
CA ASP A 26 17.55 7.01 21.30
C ASP A 26 16.26 7.10 22.16
N PHE A 27 15.20 7.69 21.60
CA PHE A 27 13.92 7.96 22.27
C PHE A 27 12.75 7.14 21.70
N MET A 28 12.96 6.44 20.59
CA MET A 28 11.95 5.62 19.92
C MET A 28 12.15 4.15 20.27
N GLU A 29 11.04 3.44 20.47
CA GLU A 29 11.07 1.97 20.59
C GLU A 29 11.28 1.36 19.20
N ASP A 30 12.37 0.62 19.03
CA ASP A 30 12.57 -0.24 17.85
C ASP A 30 11.77 -1.54 18.04
N ASP A 31 10.46 -1.44 17.93
CA ASP A 31 9.50 -2.55 18.05
C ASP A 31 9.22 -3.25 16.70
N GLY A 32 9.86 -2.78 15.62
CA GLY A 32 9.69 -3.31 14.27
C GLY A 32 8.31 -3.05 13.65
N GLU A 33 7.42 -2.30 14.29
CA GLU A 33 6.08 -1.99 13.76
C GLU A 33 6.10 -0.80 12.79
N TRP A 34 7.19 -0.03 12.74
CA TRP A 34 7.31 1.17 11.91
C TRP A 34 7.20 0.92 10.39
N PHE A 35 7.47 -0.31 9.93
CA PHE A 35 7.45 -0.67 8.49
C PHE A 35 6.78 -2.01 8.19
N ARG A 36 5.72 -2.38 8.93
CA ARG A 36 4.93 -3.55 8.55
C ARG A 36 4.02 -3.23 7.36
N PHE A 37 4.55 -3.44 6.16
CA PHE A 37 3.69 -3.63 5.00
C PHE A 37 2.99 -4.96 5.17
N ASP A 38 1.76 -4.92 5.67
CA ASP A 38 0.86 -6.07 5.65
C ASP A 38 0.50 -6.32 4.18
N THR A 39 1.41 -6.92 3.41
CA THR A 39 1.08 -7.47 2.11
C THR A 39 0.36 -8.77 2.41
N PRO A 40 -0.99 -8.83 2.36
CA PRO A 40 -1.63 -10.13 2.38
C PRO A 40 -1.04 -10.88 1.20
N HIS A 41 -0.33 -11.97 1.48
CA HIS A 41 0.16 -12.88 0.45
C HIS A 41 -1.06 -13.56 -0.18
N LYS A 42 -1.83 -12.79 -0.96
CA LYS A 42 -2.95 -13.28 -1.75
C LYS A 42 -2.31 -14.17 -2.80
N ARG A 43 -2.46 -15.49 -2.62
CA ARG A 43 -2.00 -16.46 -3.62
C ARG A 43 -2.74 -16.17 -4.92
N ALA A 44 -2.01 -15.69 -5.91
CA ALA A 44 -2.54 -15.55 -7.25
C ALA A 44 -2.83 -16.95 -7.82
N ILE A 45 -4.09 -17.19 -8.17
CA ILE A 45 -4.49 -18.41 -8.88
C ILE A 45 -4.24 -18.17 -10.38
N ARG A 46 -3.48 -19.05 -11.02
CA ARG A 46 -3.24 -18.99 -12.47
C ARG A 46 -4.29 -19.80 -13.19
N VAL A 47 -4.97 -19.18 -14.15
CA VAL A 47 -5.98 -19.82 -15.00
C VAL A 47 -5.52 -19.70 -16.44
N ALA A 48 -5.67 -20.77 -17.22
CA ALA A 48 -5.41 -20.73 -18.66
C ALA A 48 -6.51 -19.90 -19.35
N ILE A 49 -6.10 -18.89 -20.11
CA ILE A 49 -6.98 -18.02 -20.90
C ILE A 49 -6.59 -18.20 -22.37
N LEU A 50 -7.58 -18.23 -23.26
CA LEU A 50 -7.33 -18.32 -24.69
C LEU A 50 -6.56 -17.07 -25.18
N PRO A 51 -5.57 -17.22 -26.09
CA PRO A 51 -4.73 -16.11 -26.54
C PRO A 51 -5.53 -14.89 -27.03
N GLU A 52 -6.57 -15.11 -27.84
CA GLU A 52 -7.42 -14.07 -28.39
C GLU A 52 -8.22 -13.29 -27.33
N ILE A 53 -8.52 -13.93 -26.19
CA ILE A 53 -9.19 -13.28 -25.06
C ILE A 53 -8.16 -12.49 -24.25
N ALA A 54 -6.98 -13.06 -24.03
CA ALA A 54 -5.90 -12.40 -23.30
C ALA A 54 -5.47 -11.09 -23.99
N GLU A 55 -5.32 -11.10 -25.32
CA GLU A 55 -5.00 -9.90 -26.09
C GLU A 55 -6.05 -8.80 -25.93
N LYS A 56 -7.34 -9.14 -26.00
CA LYS A 56 -8.43 -8.17 -25.79
C LYS A 56 -8.44 -7.61 -24.37
N LEU A 57 -8.20 -8.46 -23.37
CA LEU A 57 -8.10 -8.02 -21.97
C LEU A 57 -6.93 -7.04 -21.78
N MET A 58 -5.78 -7.30 -22.40
CA MET A 58 -4.63 -6.41 -22.37
C MET A 58 -4.91 -5.05 -23.00
N GLN A 59 -5.52 -5.04 -24.20
CA GLN A 59 -5.91 -3.80 -24.89
C GLN A 59 -6.90 -2.98 -24.06
N ASN A 60 -7.91 -3.64 -23.49
CA ASN A 60 -8.93 -2.98 -22.68
C ASN A 60 -8.34 -2.42 -21.37
N ALA A 61 -7.47 -3.18 -20.70
CA ALA A 61 -6.80 -2.75 -19.48
C ALA A 61 -5.91 -1.52 -19.75
N GLN A 62 -5.15 -1.55 -20.86
CA GLN A 62 -4.33 -0.43 -21.29
C GLN A 62 -5.17 0.81 -21.59
N ALA A 63 -6.28 0.67 -22.32
CA ALA A 63 -7.18 1.78 -22.64
C ALA A 63 -7.82 2.41 -21.39
N GLN A 64 -8.02 1.61 -20.33
CA GLN A 64 -8.57 2.05 -19.05
C GLN A 64 -7.50 2.51 -18.04
N GLY A 65 -6.21 2.38 -18.37
CA GLY A 65 -5.11 2.75 -17.46
C GLY A 65 -5.00 1.85 -16.23
N VAL A 66 -5.51 0.61 -16.29
CA VAL A 66 -5.48 -0.36 -15.18
C VAL A 66 -4.66 -1.59 -15.55
N SER A 67 -4.28 -2.38 -14.54
CA SER A 67 -3.63 -3.67 -14.79
C SER A 67 -4.62 -4.70 -15.33
N VAL A 68 -4.13 -5.68 -16.09
CA VAL A 68 -4.94 -6.82 -16.58
C VAL A 68 -5.54 -7.58 -15.40
N GLU A 69 -4.78 -7.77 -14.32
CA GLU A 69 -5.26 -8.42 -13.09
C GLU A 69 -6.44 -7.65 -12.48
N THR A 70 -6.34 -6.33 -12.38
CA THR A 70 -7.43 -5.48 -11.86
C THR A 70 -8.69 -5.63 -12.70
N LEU A 71 -8.56 -5.52 -14.04
CA LEU A 71 -9.69 -5.64 -14.95
C LEU A 71 -10.36 -7.02 -14.84
N VAL A 72 -9.56 -8.09 -14.86
CA VAL A 72 -10.08 -9.47 -14.74
C VAL A 72 -10.79 -9.68 -13.41
N ASN A 73 -10.22 -9.22 -12.30
CA ASN A 73 -10.85 -9.36 -10.99
C ASN A 73 -12.19 -8.63 -10.91
N VAL A 74 -12.30 -7.42 -11.46
CA VAL A 74 -13.57 -6.67 -11.50
C VAL A 74 -14.61 -7.44 -12.31
N LEU A 75 -14.27 -7.88 -13.52
CA LEU A 75 -15.18 -8.65 -14.38
C LEU A 75 -15.66 -9.94 -13.71
N LEU A 76 -14.77 -10.66 -13.03
CA LEU A 76 -15.13 -11.88 -12.29
C LEU A 76 -16.06 -11.57 -11.13
N VAL A 77 -15.80 -10.51 -10.36
CA VAL A 77 -16.66 -10.09 -9.24
C VAL A 77 -18.05 -9.72 -9.73
N GLU A 78 -18.16 -8.93 -10.80
CA GLU A 78 -19.43 -8.57 -11.43
C GLU A 78 -20.19 -9.83 -11.87
N ARG A 79 -19.53 -10.71 -12.61
CA ARG A 79 -20.17 -11.93 -13.14
C ARG A 79 -20.64 -12.88 -12.05
N ILE A 80 -19.87 -13.00 -10.96
CA ILE A 80 -20.23 -13.81 -9.79
C ILE A 80 -21.44 -13.19 -9.08
N ARG A 81 -21.47 -11.88 -8.86
CA ARG A 81 -22.61 -11.20 -8.23
C ARG A 81 -23.90 -11.43 -9.01
N ASP A 82 -23.88 -11.23 -10.32
CA ASP A 82 -25.04 -11.43 -11.19
C ASP A 82 -25.53 -12.89 -11.18
N SER A 83 -24.60 -13.85 -11.09
CA SER A 83 -24.95 -15.27 -11.01
C SER A 83 -25.62 -15.67 -9.69
N VAL A 84 -25.30 -14.97 -8.59
CA VAL A 84 -25.87 -15.22 -7.27
C VAL A 84 -27.27 -14.62 -7.15
N THR A 85 -27.56 -13.51 -7.83
CA THR A 85 -28.89 -12.86 -7.79
C THR A 85 -29.95 -13.58 -8.66
N THR A 86 -29.54 -14.51 -9.52
CA THR A 86 -30.44 -15.25 -10.43
C THR A 86 -30.83 -16.64 -9.90
N ASN A 87 -30.50 -16.97 -8.65
CA ASN A 87 -30.94 -18.17 -7.92
C ASN A 87 -31.83 -17.79 -6.74
#